data_AF-A0A8S3K4A3-F1
#
_entry.id   AF-A0A8S3K4A3-F1
#
_cell.length_a   1.000
_cell.length_b   1.000
_cell.length_c   1.000
_cell.angle_alpha   90.00
_cell.angle_beta   90.00
_cell.angle_gamma   90.00
#
_symmetry.space_group_name_H-M   'P 1'
#
loop_
_entity.id
_entity.type
_entity.pdbx_description
1 polymer ?
#
loop_
_entity_poly.entity_id
_entity_poly.type
_entity_poly.pdbx_seq_one_letter_code
_entity_poly.pdbx_strand_id
1 'polypeptide(L)'
;AEAEMRQRAELIQQIRAFELLPVDRWKPVDRTSVPGYGFHDEMSIAEIRERLELLKLEREKERELRRDQIVREKQTKEKMLTTTVRSIAKRRSDLTTQAAMRKRSNISAPPPAVDKSNPELEQLKTHLELKRAQRLSNQQQ
;
A
#
# COMPACT_ATOMS: atom_id res chain seq x y z
N ALA A 1 -58.22 -79.35 -10.56
CA ALA A 1 -58.86 -78.03 -10.73
C ALA A 1 -58.59 -77.10 -9.55
N GLU A 2 -59.01 -77.44 -8.32
CA GLU A 2 -58.87 -76.54 -7.16
C GLU A 2 -57.42 -76.26 -6.72
N ALA A 3 -56.54 -77.26 -6.80
CA ALA A 3 -55.12 -77.09 -6.43
C ALA A 3 -54.38 -76.11 -7.35
N GLU A 4 -54.64 -76.16 -8.67
CA GLU A 4 -54.09 -75.20 -9.62
C GLU A 4 -54.64 -73.78 -9.41
N MET A 5 -55.91 -73.66 -9.03
CA MET A 5 -56.51 -72.37 -8.70
C MET A 5 -55.87 -71.73 -7.46
N ARG A 6 -55.50 -72.54 -6.45
CA ARG A 6 -54.77 -72.07 -5.26
C ARG A 6 -53.36 -71.59 -5.61
N GLN A 7 -52.62 -72.36 -6.41
CA GLN A 7 -51.29 -71.97 -6.88
C GLN A 7 -51.32 -70.66 -7.69
N ARG A 8 -52.34 -70.49 -8.55
CA ARG A 8 -52.54 -69.24 -9.29
C ARG A 8 -52.87 -68.07 -8.35
N ALA A 9 -53.70 -68.28 -7.34
CA ALA A 9 -54.04 -67.24 -6.37
C ALA A 9 -52.82 -66.81 -5.52
N GLU A 10 -52.00 -67.76 -5.07
CA GLU A 10 -50.75 -67.51 -4.35
C GLU A 10 -49.76 -66.72 -5.22
N LEU A 11 -49.61 -67.10 -6.49
CA LEU A 11 -48.75 -66.38 -7.45
C LEU A 11 -49.23 -64.93 -7.66
N ILE A 12 -50.55 -64.72 -7.78
CA ILE A 12 -51.13 -63.38 -7.91
C ILE A 12 -50.87 -62.55 -6.64
N GLN A 13 -50.98 -63.16 -5.45
CA GLN A 13 -50.68 -62.47 -4.19
C GLN A 13 -49.21 -62.07 -4.10
N GLN A 14 -48.29 -62.93 -4.54
CA GLN A 14 -46.86 -62.63 -4.59
C GLN A 14 -46.57 -61.47 -5.55
N ILE A 15 -47.13 -61.49 -6.77
CA ILE A 15 -46.95 -60.41 -7.75
C ILE A 15 -47.46 -59.08 -7.19
N ARG A 16 -48.67 -59.06 -6.60
CA ARG A 16 -49.22 -57.85 -5.97
C ARG A 16 -48.36 -57.34 -4.83
N ALA A 17 -47.78 -58.23 -4.02
CA ALA A 17 -46.86 -57.85 -2.96
C ALA A 17 -45.60 -57.18 -3.52
N PHE A 18 -45.06 -57.67 -4.65
CA PHE A 18 -43.93 -57.04 -5.33
C PHE A 18 -44.29 -55.69 -5.98
N GLU A 19 -45.49 -55.56 -6.56
CA GLU A 19 -45.96 -54.30 -7.16
C GLU A 19 -46.20 -53.18 -6.14
N LEU A 20 -46.53 -53.54 -4.89
CA LEU A 20 -46.71 -52.60 -3.78
C LEU A 20 -45.38 -52.11 -3.19
N LEU A 21 -44.26 -52.73 -3.55
CA LEU A 21 -42.95 -52.25 -3.10
C LEU A 21 -42.66 -50.88 -3.76
N PRO A 22 -42.29 -49.87 -2.98
CA PRO A 22 -41.87 -48.60 -3.55
C PRO A 22 -40.59 -48.83 -4.36
N VAL A 23 -40.68 -48.60 -5.67
CA VAL A 23 -39.51 -48.61 -6.55
C VAL A 23 -38.78 -47.29 -6.35
N ASP A 24 -37.55 -47.34 -5.85
CA ASP A 24 -36.67 -46.17 -5.79
C ASP A 24 -36.32 -45.71 -7.21
N ARG A 25 -36.98 -44.64 -7.66
CA ARG A 25 -36.77 -44.05 -9.00
C ARG A 25 -35.60 -43.07 -9.05
N TRP A 26 -34.71 -43.08 -8.06
CA TRP A 26 -33.61 -42.13 -8.03
C TRP A 26 -32.57 -42.49 -9.08
N LYS A 27 -32.43 -41.62 -10.09
CA LYS A 27 -31.31 -41.67 -11.03
C LYS A 27 -30.13 -40.90 -10.41
N PRO A 28 -28.97 -41.53 -10.22
CA PRO A 28 -27.78 -40.79 -9.81
C PRO A 28 -27.43 -39.77 -10.90
N VAL A 29 -27.18 -38.53 -10.49
CA VAL A 29 -26.71 -37.47 -11.39
C VAL A 29 -25.22 -37.70 -11.64
N ASP A 30 -24.89 -38.14 -12.86
CA ASP A 30 -23.50 -38.20 -13.30
C ASP A 30 -23.02 -36.78 -13.64
N ARG A 31 -22.04 -36.29 -12.87
CA ARG A 31 -21.45 -34.96 -13.06
C ARG A 31 -20.32 -34.94 -14.10
N THR A 32 -19.87 -36.12 -14.52
CA THR A 32 -18.84 -36.31 -15.54
C THR A 32 -19.44 -36.44 -16.94
N SER A 33 -20.73 -36.75 -17.02
CA SER A 33 -21.47 -36.75 -18.28
C SER A 33 -21.70 -35.32 -18.79
N VAL A 34 -21.57 -35.16 -20.10
CA VAL A 34 -21.89 -33.93 -20.82
C VAL A 34 -23.42 -33.87 -21.02
N PRO A 35 -24.07 -32.71 -20.84
CA PRO A 35 -25.54 -32.64 -20.82
C PRO A 35 -26.26 -33.00 -22.14
N GLY A 36 -25.61 -32.83 -23.29
CA GLY A 36 -26.15 -33.19 -24.60
C GLY A 36 -27.21 -32.23 -25.14
N TYR A 37 -27.10 -30.92 -24.88
CA TYR A 37 -28.04 -29.89 -25.36
C TYR A 37 -27.81 -29.45 -26.83
N GLY A 38 -26.76 -29.96 -27.49
CA GLY A 38 -26.42 -29.66 -28.88
C GLY A 38 -25.48 -28.46 -29.07
N PHE A 39 -24.82 -27.95 -28.03
CA PHE A 39 -23.74 -26.98 -28.19
C PHE A 39 -22.44 -27.69 -28.60
N HIS A 40 -21.58 -26.99 -29.35
CA HIS A 40 -20.30 -27.55 -29.82
C HIS A 40 -19.28 -27.73 -28.70
N ASP A 41 -19.33 -26.90 -27.65
CA ASP A 41 -18.36 -26.88 -26.54
C ASP A 41 -19.03 -27.19 -25.19
N GLU A 42 -19.92 -28.19 -25.19
CA GLU A 42 -20.51 -28.62 -23.92
C GLU A 42 -19.46 -29.26 -23.02
N MET A 43 -19.55 -28.91 -21.75
CA MET A 43 -18.68 -29.44 -20.71
C MET A 43 -19.50 -30.07 -19.61
N SER A 44 -18.90 -31.07 -18.98
CA SER A 44 -19.47 -31.66 -17.78
C SER A 44 -19.43 -30.67 -16.61
N ILE A 45 -20.28 -30.90 -15.60
CA ILE A 45 -20.31 -30.04 -14.39
C ILE A 45 -18.96 -30.12 -13.65
N ALA A 46 -18.30 -31.29 -13.68
CA ALA A 46 -16.98 -31.48 -13.12
C ALA A 46 -15.93 -30.59 -13.81
N GLU A 47 -15.90 -30.58 -15.14
CA GLU A 47 -14.97 -29.76 -15.93
C GLU A 47 -15.18 -28.25 -15.71
N ILE A 48 -16.43 -27.78 -15.69
CA ILE A 48 -16.72 -26.36 -15.47
C ILE A 48 -16.23 -25.92 -14.08
N ARG A 49 -16.37 -26.77 -13.07
CA ARG A 49 -15.86 -26.47 -11.72
C ARG A 49 -14.34 -26.40 -11.71
N GLU A 50 -13.66 -27.35 -12.36
CA GLU A 50 -12.21 -27.33 -12.46
C GLU A 50 -11.71 -26.04 -13.14
N ARG A 51 -12.28 -25.70 -14.30
CA ARG A 51 -11.95 -24.46 -14.99
C ARG A 51 -12.23 -23.22 -14.13
N LEU A 52 -13.33 -23.22 -13.39
CA LEU A 52 -13.65 -22.12 -12.47
C LEU A 52 -12.59 -21.97 -11.37
N GLU A 53 -12.14 -23.08 -10.78
CA GLU A 53 -11.08 -23.06 -9.76
C GLU A 53 -9.75 -22.58 -10.33
N LEU A 54 -9.39 -23.01 -11.55
CA LEU A 54 -8.20 -22.50 -12.25
C LEU A 54 -8.27 -20.98 -12.45
N LEU A 55 -9.40 -20.46 -12.93
CA LEU A 55 -9.60 -19.02 -13.14
C LEU A 55 -9.58 -18.22 -11.83
N LYS A 56 -10.10 -18.78 -10.73
CA LYS A 56 -10.01 -18.15 -9.41
C LYS A 56 -8.56 -18.06 -8.95
N LEU A 57 -7.81 -19.15 -9.10
CA LEU A 57 -6.40 -19.23 -8.72
C LEU A 57 -5.54 -18.26 -9.55
N GLU A 58 -5.77 -18.15 -10.85
CA GLU A 58 -5.10 -17.15 -11.70
C GLU A 58 -5.42 -15.72 -11.24
N ARG A 59 -6.69 -15.42 -10.97
CA ARG A 59 -7.11 -14.11 -10.48
C ARG A 59 -6.49 -13.76 -9.12
N GLU A 60 -6.30 -14.73 -8.24
CA GLU A 60 -5.62 -14.53 -6.96
C GLU A 60 -4.13 -14.26 -7.16
N LYS A 61 -3.45 -15.04 -8.00
CA LYS A 61 -2.05 -14.80 -8.36
C LYS A 61 -1.84 -13.41 -8.95
N GLU A 62 -2.67 -12.97 -9.88
CA GLU A 62 -2.58 -11.62 -10.45
C GLU A 62 -2.77 -10.52 -9.39
N ARG A 63 -3.69 -10.73 -8.45
CA ARG A 63 -3.94 -9.80 -7.36
C ARG A 63 -2.74 -9.70 -6.43
N GLU A 64 -2.12 -10.82 -6.09
CA GLU A 64 -0.90 -10.89 -5.28
C GLU A 64 0.27 -10.21 -5.99
N LEU A 65 0.49 -10.50 -7.28
CA LEU A 65 1.54 -9.85 -8.08
C LEU A 65 1.37 -8.32 -8.11
N ARG A 66 0.15 -7.83 -8.33
CA ARG A 66 -0.15 -6.39 -8.29
C ARG A 66 0.11 -5.80 -6.91
N ARG A 67 -0.28 -6.50 -5.84
CA ARG A 67 -0.04 -6.07 -4.46
C ARG A 67 1.46 -5.94 -4.19
N ASP A 68 2.22 -6.96 -4.55
CA ASP A 68 3.67 -6.99 -4.37
C ASP A 68 4.36 -5.89 -5.15
N GLN A 69 3.93 -5.64 -6.38
CA GLN A 69 4.45 -4.54 -7.18
C GLN A 69 4.24 -3.19 -6.46
N ILE A 70 3.01 -2.93 -5.99
CA ILE A 70 2.69 -1.69 -5.25
C ILE A 70 3.55 -1.57 -3.99
N VAL A 71 3.73 -2.65 -3.23
CA VAL A 71 4.54 -2.65 -2.01
C VAL A 71 6.00 -2.35 -2.33
N ARG A 72 6.58 -2.98 -3.36
CA ARG A 72 7.96 -2.72 -3.80
C ARG A 72 8.12 -1.26 -4.22
N GLU A 73 7.20 -0.73 -5.02
CA GLU A 73 7.23 0.67 -5.45
C GLU A 73 7.10 1.66 -4.28
N LYS A 74 6.27 1.35 -3.29
CA LYS A 74 6.16 2.16 -2.06
C LYS A 74 7.48 2.13 -1.28
N GLN A 75 8.07 0.95 -1.08
CA GLN A 75 9.34 0.81 -0.37
C GLN A 75 10.49 1.53 -1.09
N THR A 76 10.56 1.48 -2.41
CA THR A 76 11.60 2.21 -3.16
C THR A 76 11.42 3.72 -3.01
N LYS A 77 10.19 4.23 -3.16
CA LYS A 77 9.87 5.66 -2.94
C LYS A 77 10.19 6.09 -1.51
N GLU A 78 9.86 5.30 -0.51
CA GLU A 78 10.16 5.57 0.90
C GLU A 78 11.68 5.62 1.16
N LYS A 79 12.45 4.68 0.59
CA LYS A 79 13.91 4.71 0.66
C LYS A 79 14.49 5.97 0.01
N MET A 80 13.93 6.42 -1.12
CA MET A 80 14.34 7.67 -1.76
C MET A 80 14.01 8.90 -0.90
N LEU A 81 12.83 8.94 -0.26
CA LEU A 81 12.45 10.04 0.62
C LEU A 81 13.33 10.09 1.88
N THR A 82 13.58 8.94 2.51
CA THR A 82 14.41 8.87 3.71
C THR A 82 15.87 9.25 3.43
N THR A 83 16.42 8.83 2.30
CA THR A 83 17.79 9.20 1.89
C THR A 83 17.91 10.69 1.55
N THR A 84 16.92 11.28 0.88
CA THR A 84 16.92 12.72 0.58
C THR A 84 16.79 13.56 1.84
N VAL A 85 15.90 13.20 2.76
CA VAL A 85 15.77 13.86 4.08
C VAL A 85 17.09 13.79 4.86
N ARG A 86 17.73 12.61 4.90
CA ARG A 86 19.05 12.44 5.55
C ARG A 86 20.11 13.34 4.91
N SER A 87 20.12 13.46 3.59
CA SER A 87 21.06 14.32 2.86
C SER A 87 20.85 15.80 3.16
N ILE A 88 19.58 16.23 3.24
CA ILE A 88 19.23 17.61 3.64
C ILE A 88 19.67 17.88 5.09
N ALA A 89 19.38 16.96 6.01
CA ALA A 89 19.77 17.09 7.41
C ALA A 89 21.30 17.20 7.56
N LYS A 90 22.06 16.34 6.86
CA LYS A 90 23.52 16.39 6.83
C LYS A 90 24.01 17.76 6.32
N ARG A 91 23.49 18.22 5.17
CA ARG A 91 23.89 19.52 4.61
C ARG A 91 23.57 20.68 5.57
N ARG A 92 22.41 20.66 6.24
CA ARG A 92 22.06 21.69 7.25
C ARG A 92 23.04 21.68 8.41
N SER A 93 23.38 20.50 8.94
CA SER A 93 24.38 20.34 9.99
C SER A 93 25.74 20.90 9.57
N ASP A 94 26.22 20.52 8.38
CA ASP A 94 27.50 20.98 7.84
C ASP A 94 27.55 22.51 7.65
N LEU A 95 26.44 23.12 7.21
CA LEU A 95 26.33 24.57 7.11
C LEU A 95 26.36 25.25 8.48
N THR A 96 25.68 24.69 9.48
CA THR A 96 25.69 25.21 10.85
C THR A 96 27.09 25.12 11.47
N THR A 97 27.79 24.00 11.30
CA THR A 97 29.17 23.84 11.81
C THR A 97 30.13 24.80 11.12
N GLN A 98 30.05 24.94 9.79
CA GLN A 98 30.86 25.91 9.04
C GLN A 98 30.59 27.36 9.46
N ALA A 99 29.32 27.74 9.64
CA ALA A 99 28.96 29.08 10.11
C ALA A 99 29.49 29.35 11.54
N ALA A 100 29.39 28.36 12.43
CA ALA A 100 29.96 28.46 13.77
C ALA A 100 31.49 28.60 13.75
N MET A 101 32.18 27.86 12.87
CA MET A 101 33.63 28.01 12.67
C MET A 101 34.01 29.39 12.15
N ARG A 102 33.30 29.92 11.14
CA ARG A 102 33.52 31.28 10.61
C ARG A 102 33.30 32.35 11.67
N LYS A 103 32.29 32.21 12.52
CA LYS A 103 32.05 33.15 13.62
C LYS A 103 33.18 33.09 14.64
N ARG A 104 33.67 31.90 15.01
CA ARG A 104 34.83 31.74 15.91
C ARG A 104 36.10 32.34 15.32
N SER A 105 36.38 32.11 14.04
CA SER A 105 37.56 32.70 13.38
C SER A 105 37.46 34.22 13.30
N ASN A 106 36.28 34.79 13.04
CA ASN A 106 36.09 36.25 13.03
C ASN A 106 36.18 36.89 14.43
N ILE A 107 35.78 36.19 15.49
CA ILE A 107 35.96 36.67 16.88
C ILE A 107 37.44 36.61 17.27
N SER A 108 38.18 35.61 16.79
CA SER A 108 39.62 35.46 17.05
C SER A 108 40.50 36.32 16.13
N ALA A 109 39.97 36.85 15.03
CA ALA A 109 40.72 37.72 14.13
C ALA A 109 40.92 39.09 14.80
N PRO A 110 42.15 39.63 14.85
CA PRO A 110 42.36 41.00 15.28
C PRO A 110 41.52 41.92 14.40
N PRO A 111 40.89 42.97 14.96
CA PRO A 111 40.22 43.96 14.13
C PRO A 111 41.19 44.46 13.06
N PRO A 112 40.73 44.67 11.81
CA PRO A 112 41.60 45.21 10.76
C PRO A 112 42.28 46.47 11.30
N ALA A 113 43.57 46.65 11.01
CA ALA A 113 44.32 47.81 11.47
C ALA A 113 43.65 49.08 10.91
N VAL A 114 42.78 49.68 11.72
CA VAL A 114 42.10 50.93 11.39
C VAL A 114 43.10 52.02 11.70
N ASP A 115 43.42 52.83 10.69
CA ASP A 115 44.31 53.97 10.86
C ASP A 115 43.63 54.99 11.79
N LYS A 116 44.05 55.01 13.06
CA LYS A 116 43.37 55.77 14.13
C LYS A 116 43.45 57.28 13.93
N SER A 117 44.29 57.73 12.99
CA SER A 117 44.59 59.13 12.68
C SER A 117 43.83 59.68 11.48
N ASN A 118 42.80 58.98 10.97
CA ASN A 118 42.00 59.49 9.85
C ASN A 118 41.14 60.69 10.32
N PRO A 119 41.34 61.92 9.77
CA PRO A 119 40.63 63.13 10.20
C PRO A 119 39.11 63.04 10.07
N GLU A 120 38.62 62.26 9.11
CA GLU A 120 37.18 62.07 8.87
C GLU A 120 36.50 61.31 10.03
N LEU A 121 37.23 60.42 10.71
CA LEU A 121 36.73 59.68 11.87
C LEU A 121 36.59 60.59 13.10
N GLU A 122 37.46 61.57 13.28
CA GLU A 122 37.36 62.55 14.38
C GLU A 122 36.19 63.50 14.15
N GLN A 123 35.99 63.96 12.92
CA GLN A 123 34.83 64.76 12.53
C GLN A 123 33.52 64.00 12.79
N LEU A 124 33.49 62.70 12.49
CA LEU A 124 32.31 61.88 12.74
C LEU A 124 32.02 61.70 14.24
N LYS A 125 33.06 61.53 15.07
CA LYS A 125 32.92 61.41 16.54
C LYS A 125 32.35 62.69 17.14
N THR A 126 32.92 63.84 16.79
CA THR A 126 32.45 65.14 17.28
C THR A 126 31.01 65.42 16.84
N HIS A 127 30.65 65.07 15.60
CA HIS A 127 29.27 65.19 15.12
C HIS A 127 28.28 64.30 15.90
N LEU A 128 28.67 63.07 16.23
CA LEU A 128 27.84 62.17 17.03
C LEU A 128 27.67 62.65 18.48
N GLU A 129 28.72 63.21 19.08
CA GLU A 129 28.67 63.81 20.42
C GLU A 129 27.73 65.02 20.46
N LEU A 130 27.83 65.91 19.48
CA LEU A 130 26.90 67.03 19.32
C LEU A 130 25.46 66.56 19.19
N LYS A 131 25.20 65.54 18.37
CA LYS A 131 23.86 64.98 18.17
C LYS A 131 23.33 64.29 19.43
N ARG A 132 24.19 63.67 20.26
CA ARG A 132 23.82 63.11 21.56
C ARG A 132 23.47 64.22 22.57
N ALA A 133 24.28 65.28 22.63
CA ALA A 133 24.01 66.43 23.48
C ALA A 133 22.69 67.12 23.10
N GLN A 134 22.40 67.27 21.81
CA GLN A 134 21.12 67.78 21.33
C GLN A 134 19.93 66.92 21.77
N ARG A 135 20.04 65.59 21.72
CA ARG A 135 18.98 64.68 22.19
C ARG A 135 18.75 64.78 23.70
N LEU A 136 19.82 64.94 24.48
CA LEU A 136 19.74 65.16 25.92
C LEU A 136 19.11 66.51 26.26
N SER A 137 19.49 67.57 25.56
CA SER A 137 18.89 68.90 25.69
C SER A 137 17.40 68.88 25.35
N ASN A 138 17.01 68.19 24.28
CA ASN A 138 15.61 68.06 23.87
C ASN A 138 14.78 67.14 24.80
N GLN A 139 15.42 66.35 25.68
CA GLN A 139 14.74 65.56 26.72
C GLN A 139 14.55 66.34 28.02
N GLN A 140 15.26 67.46 28.21
CA GLN A 140 15.21 68.29 29.41
C GLN A 140 14.31 69.54 29.24
N GLN A 141 13.75 69.75 28.05
CA GLN A 141 12.71 70.74 27.75
C GLN A 141 11.35 70.03 27.65
#